data_AF-A0AA90SI43-F1
#
_entry.id   AF-A0AA90SI43-F1
#
_cell.length_a   1.000
_cell.length_b   1.000
_cell.length_c   1.000
_cell.angle_alpha   90.00
_cell.angle_beta   90.00
_cell.angle_gamma   90.00
#
_symmetry.space_group_name_H-M   'P 1'
#
loop_
_entity.id
_entity.type
_entity.pdbx_description
1 polymer ?
#
loop_
_entity_poly.entity_id
_entity_poly.type
_entity_poly.pdbx_seq_one_letter_code
_entity_poly.pdbx_strand_id
1 'polypeptide(L)'
;MTRKKKSKNIVTAHSSKGLEWDVAFVPNVNEELFPHRMNVDSEEERRLFYVACSRPRKQLFVSWWFYDTDMEKINEGFFSLRNYWGKEKVMEMKKVLFRGATEVLSS
;
A
#
# COMPACT_ATOMS: atom_id res chain seq x y z
N MET A 1 31.82 21.93 -1.70
CA MET A 1 30.44 21.55 -2.05
C MET A 1 30.27 20.05 -1.81
N THR A 2 29.60 19.65 -0.73
CA THR A 2 29.30 18.24 -0.45
C THR A 2 28.18 17.75 -1.37
N ARG A 3 28.47 16.74 -2.19
CA ARG A 3 27.51 16.09 -3.09
C ARG A 3 26.43 15.41 -2.24
N LYS A 4 25.20 15.95 -2.21
CA LYS A 4 24.05 15.31 -1.54
C LYS A 4 23.87 13.93 -2.16
N LYS A 5 24.12 12.88 -1.38
CA LYS A 5 24.01 11.48 -1.81
C LYS A 5 22.52 11.20 -2.08
N LYS A 6 22.16 10.73 -3.27
CA LYS A 6 20.80 10.25 -3.55
C LYS A 6 20.59 8.99 -2.70
N SER A 7 19.81 9.08 -1.63
CA SER A 7 19.43 7.94 -0.79
C SER A 7 18.00 7.49 -1.12
N LYS A 8 17.77 6.18 -1.06
CA LYS A 8 16.43 5.60 -1.03
C LYS A 8 16.01 5.53 0.43
N ASN A 9 14.81 5.99 0.76
CA ASN A 9 14.33 6.02 2.15
C ASN A 9 13.41 4.81 2.38
N ILE A 10 13.67 4.08 3.47
CA ILE A 10 12.77 3.05 3.99
C ILE A 10 12.19 3.61 5.28
N VAL A 11 10.87 3.75 5.32
CA VAL A 11 10.14 4.28 6.47
C VAL A 11 8.90 3.42 6.71
N THR A 12 8.40 3.41 7.94
CA THR A 12 7.10 2.82 8.23
C THR A 12 5.99 3.70 7.66
N ALA A 13 4.79 3.13 7.43
CA ALA A 13 3.62 3.90 7.02
C ALA A 13 3.32 5.05 8.00
N HIS A 14 3.50 4.82 9.30
CA HIS A 14 3.32 5.82 10.36
C HIS A 14 4.30 7.00 10.20
N SER A 15 5.59 6.71 10.04
CA SER A 15 6.63 7.74 9.90
C SER A 15 6.59 8.47 8.55
N SER A 16 5.82 7.96 7.58
CA SER A 16 5.63 8.61 6.28
C SER A 16 4.71 9.84 6.34
N LYS A 17 4.04 10.09 7.48
CA LYS A 17 3.11 11.20 7.62
C LYS A 17 3.83 12.55 7.41
N GLY A 18 3.37 13.33 6.43
CA GLY A 18 3.95 14.64 6.09
C GLY A 18 5.18 14.59 5.19
N LEU A 19 5.60 13.39 4.74
CA LEU A 19 6.69 13.21 3.78
C LEU A 19 6.12 12.86 2.40
N GLU A 20 6.77 13.31 1.34
CA GLU A 20 6.37 13.02 -0.04
C GLU A 20 7.56 12.62 -0.91
N TRP A 21 7.30 11.72 -1.87
CA TRP A 21 8.30 11.26 -2.84
C TRP A 21 7.71 11.24 -4.24
N ASP A 22 8.56 11.28 -5.28
CA ASP A 22 8.08 11.10 -6.67
C ASP A 22 7.52 9.69 -6.88
N VAL A 23 8.17 8.70 -6.26
CA VAL A 23 7.83 7.28 -6.38
C VAL A 23 7.82 6.65 -4.99
N ALA A 24 6.82 5.84 -4.69
CA ALA A 24 6.73 5.08 -3.44
C ALA A 24 6.39 3.62 -3.72
N PHE A 25 6.94 2.73 -2.88
CA PHE A 25 6.66 1.31 -2.87
C PHE A 25 5.99 0.96 -1.55
N VAL A 26 4.81 0.35 -1.60
CA VAL A 26 4.08 -0.17 -0.44
C VAL A 26 4.06 -1.69 -0.56
N PRO A 27 5.06 -2.38 0.02
CA PRO A 27 5.11 -3.83 -0.05
C PRO A 27 4.17 -4.48 0.97
N ASN A 28 3.94 -5.78 0.81
CA ASN A 28 3.23 -6.62 1.78
C ASN A 28 1.79 -6.16 2.07
N VAL A 29 1.06 -5.75 1.02
CA VAL A 29 -0.37 -5.40 1.13
C VAL A 29 -1.17 -6.69 1.03
N ASN A 30 -1.11 -7.47 2.09
CA ASN A 30 -1.79 -8.75 2.21
C ASN A 30 -2.89 -8.68 3.25
N GLU A 31 -3.93 -9.48 3.01
CA GLU A 31 -5.00 -9.69 3.97
C GLU A 31 -4.41 -10.08 5.32
N GLU A 32 -4.98 -9.52 6.39
CA GLU A 32 -4.55 -9.70 7.78
C GLU A 32 -3.18 -9.12 8.20
N LEU A 33 -2.29 -8.82 7.26
CA LEU A 33 -0.95 -8.29 7.54
C LEU A 33 -0.89 -6.77 7.43
N PHE A 34 -1.33 -6.20 6.32
CA PHE A 34 -1.41 -4.76 6.15
C PHE A 34 -2.53 -4.44 5.17
N PRO A 35 -3.67 -3.97 5.67
CA PRO A 35 -3.95 -3.48 7.04
C PRO A 35 -4.10 -4.62 8.07
N HIS A 36 -3.51 -4.49 9.26
CA HIS A 36 -3.36 -5.62 10.19
C HIS A 36 -4.68 -6.00 10.90
N ARG A 37 -5.05 -7.29 10.91
CA ARG A 37 -6.34 -7.79 11.45
C ARG A 37 -6.48 -7.64 12.98
N MET A 38 -5.37 -7.67 13.72
CA MET A 38 -5.38 -7.63 15.19
C MET A 38 -5.51 -6.21 15.78
N ASN A 39 -5.59 -5.15 14.96
CA ASN A 39 -5.80 -3.82 15.52
C ASN A 39 -7.28 -3.66 15.93
N VAL A 40 -7.50 -3.18 17.17
CA VAL A 40 -8.85 -2.96 17.73
C VAL A 40 -9.63 -1.95 16.89
N ASP A 41 -8.93 -1.04 16.21
CA ASP A 41 -9.51 -0.08 15.28
C ASP A 41 -9.12 -0.37 13.82
N SER A 42 -9.94 -1.18 13.16
CA SER A 42 -9.81 -1.45 11.72
C SER A 42 -9.88 -0.18 10.83
N GLU A 43 -10.45 0.92 11.32
CA GLU A 43 -10.45 2.19 10.59
C GLU A 43 -9.10 2.90 10.66
N GLU A 44 -8.36 2.76 11.76
CA GLU A 44 -7.03 3.35 11.91
C GLU A 44 -6.04 2.74 10.90
N GLU A 45 -5.98 1.40 10.82
CA GLU A 45 -5.16 0.67 9.85
C GLU A 45 -5.52 1.05 8.40
N ARG A 46 -6.82 1.25 8.12
CA ARG A 46 -7.30 1.74 6.82
C ARG A 46 -6.79 3.16 6.53
N ARG A 47 -6.85 4.07 7.50
CA ARG A 47 -6.33 5.43 7.36
C ARG A 47 -4.82 5.41 7.14
N LEU A 48 -4.10 4.52 7.82
CA LEU A 48 -2.67 4.36 7.69
C LEU A 48 -2.26 3.89 6.29
N PHE A 49 -2.99 2.92 5.73
CA PHE A 49 -2.81 2.50 4.34
C PHE A 49 -3.07 3.66 3.36
N TYR A 50 -4.14 4.44 3.57
CA TYR A 50 -4.43 5.61 2.75
C TYR A 50 -3.32 6.67 2.85
N VAL A 51 -2.78 6.88 4.05
CA VAL A 51 -1.60 7.74 4.28
C VAL A 51 -0.45 7.24 3.42
N ALA A 52 -0.04 5.97 3.53
CA ALA A 52 1.05 5.40 2.74
C ALA A 52 0.83 5.55 1.22
N CYS A 53 -0.38 5.30 0.74
CA CYS A 53 -0.69 5.33 -0.69
C CYS A 53 -0.84 6.75 -1.26
N SER A 54 -1.01 7.77 -0.40
CA SER A 54 -1.05 9.19 -0.81
C SER A 54 0.30 9.90 -0.73
N ARG A 55 1.38 9.22 -0.30
CA ARG A 55 2.75 9.78 -0.28
C ARG A 55 3.38 10.00 -1.66
N PRO A 56 3.17 9.14 -2.67
CA PRO A 56 3.79 9.33 -3.98
C PRO A 56 3.08 10.41 -4.80
N ARG A 57 3.88 11.25 -5.47
CA ARG A 57 3.39 12.31 -6.35
C ARG A 57 3.18 11.85 -7.80
N LYS A 58 3.95 10.87 -8.26
CA LYS A 58 3.92 10.39 -9.66
C LYS A 58 3.54 8.91 -9.76
N GLN A 59 4.20 8.03 -9.01
CA GLN A 59 4.00 6.58 -9.14
C GLN A 59 3.93 5.88 -7.78
N LEU A 60 2.92 5.02 -7.65
CA LEU A 60 2.74 4.11 -6.51
C LEU A 60 2.89 2.68 -7.01
N PHE A 61 3.76 1.91 -6.36
CA PHE A 61 3.87 0.47 -6.54
C PHE A 61 3.36 -0.23 -5.30
N VAL A 62 2.46 -1.19 -5.48
CA VAL A 62 1.90 -2.00 -4.40
C VAL A 62 2.18 -3.46 -4.72
N SER A 63 2.69 -4.22 -3.74
CA SER A 63 2.92 -5.66 -3.90
C SER A 63 2.23 -6.47 -2.80
N TRP A 64 1.82 -7.67 -3.18
CA TRP A 64 1.18 -8.68 -2.35
C TRP A 64 1.68 -10.06 -2.81
N TRP A 65 1.40 -11.11 -2.05
CA TRP A 65 1.77 -12.48 -2.41
C TRP A 65 0.61 -13.44 -2.13
N PHE A 66 0.58 -14.54 -2.87
CA PHE A 66 -0.50 -15.52 -2.79
C PHE A 66 -0.20 -16.65 -1.81
N TYR A 67 1.08 -16.99 -1.64
CA TYR A 67 1.52 -18.15 -0.88
C TYR A 67 2.48 -17.73 0.22
N ASP A 68 2.39 -18.37 1.37
CA ASP A 68 3.34 -18.21 2.47
C ASP A 68 4.56 -19.16 2.33
N THR A 69 5.39 -19.21 3.37
CA THR A 69 6.60 -20.05 3.38
C THR A 69 6.29 -21.55 3.34
N ASP A 70 5.09 -21.94 3.79
CA ASP A 70 4.61 -23.32 3.82
C ASP A 70 3.82 -23.69 2.54
N MET A 71 3.82 -22.79 1.55
CA MET A 71 3.10 -22.90 0.27
C MET A 71 1.57 -22.95 0.44
N GLU A 72 1.06 -22.49 1.59
CA GLU A 72 -0.36 -22.34 1.80
C GLU A 72 -0.85 -21.05 1.13
N LYS A 73 -2.01 -21.12 0.48
CA LYS A 73 -2.60 -19.96 -0.17
C LYS A 73 -3.22 -19.05 0.90
N ILE A 74 -2.65 -17.86 1.07
CA ILE A 74 -3.07 -16.89 2.10
C ILE A 74 -3.78 -15.66 1.53
N ASN A 75 -3.78 -15.47 0.21
CA ASN A 75 -4.38 -14.30 -0.42
C ASN A 75 -5.00 -14.65 -1.79
N GLU A 76 -6.10 -13.98 -2.15
CA GLU A 76 -6.73 -14.03 -3.49
C GLU A 76 -6.28 -12.85 -4.38
N GLY A 77 -5.33 -12.04 -3.91
CA GLY A 77 -4.75 -10.87 -4.56
C GLY A 77 -5.26 -9.54 -4.01
N PHE A 78 -4.80 -8.40 -4.56
CA PHE A 78 -5.19 -7.05 -4.10
C PHE A 78 -6.71 -6.84 -3.98
N PHE A 79 -7.50 -7.55 -4.78
CA PHE A 79 -8.96 -7.46 -4.76
C PHE A 79 -9.63 -8.25 -3.64
N SER A 80 -8.93 -9.11 -2.89
CA SER A 80 -9.48 -9.77 -1.70
C SER A 80 -9.86 -8.73 -0.63
N LEU A 81 -9.17 -7.58 -0.61
CA LEU A 81 -9.53 -6.40 0.19
C LEU A 81 -10.95 -5.88 -0.06
N ARG A 82 -11.60 -6.19 -1.20
CA ARG A 82 -13.02 -5.82 -1.42
C ARG A 82 -13.94 -6.41 -0.37
N ASN A 83 -13.64 -7.61 0.12
CA ASN A 83 -14.46 -8.27 1.13
C ASN A 83 -14.39 -7.54 2.48
N TYR A 84 -13.28 -6.86 2.77
CA TYR A 84 -13.07 -6.13 4.03
C TYR A 84 -13.45 -4.66 3.93
N TRP A 85 -13.24 -4.03 2.77
CA TRP A 85 -13.35 -2.58 2.62
C TRP A 85 -14.65 -2.16 1.94
N GLY A 86 -15.37 -3.12 1.35
CA GLY A 86 -16.56 -2.85 0.54
C GLY A 86 -16.18 -2.40 -0.88
N LYS A 87 -16.98 -2.82 -1.86
CA LYS A 87 -16.70 -2.54 -3.28
C LYS A 87 -16.59 -1.05 -3.58
N GLU A 88 -17.41 -0.21 -2.95
CA GLU A 88 -17.43 1.24 -3.20
C GLU A 88 -16.15 1.94 -2.74
N LYS A 89 -15.65 1.60 -1.54
CA LYS A 89 -14.44 2.19 -0.95
C LYS A 89 -13.18 1.84 -1.75
N VAL A 90 -13.06 0.59 -2.21
CA VAL A 90 -11.97 0.19 -3.11
C VAL A 90 -12.03 0.97 -4.43
N MET A 91 -13.22 1.22 -4.95
CA MET A 91 -13.40 2.01 -6.17
C MET A 91 -13.10 3.51 -5.96
N GLU A 92 -13.44 4.08 -4.80
CA GLU A 92 -13.07 5.44 -4.41
C GLU A 92 -11.55 5.59 -4.31
N MET A 93 -10.89 4.67 -3.61
CA MET A 93 -9.43 4.64 -3.55
C MET A 93 -8.82 4.47 -4.92
N LYS A 94 -9.42 3.65 -5.79
CA LYS A 94 -8.93 3.52 -7.16
C LYS A 94 -8.96 4.88 -7.89
N LYS A 95 -10.00 5.69 -7.67
CA LYS A 95 -10.12 7.04 -8.22
C LYS A 95 -9.17 8.05 -7.57
N VAL A 96 -8.66 7.81 -6.37
CA VAL A 96 -7.74 8.72 -5.66
C VAL A 96 -6.28 8.34 -5.89
N LEU A 97 -5.98 7.03 -5.82
CA LEU A 97 -4.64 6.45 -5.93
C LEU A 97 -4.15 6.36 -7.38
N PHE A 98 -5.05 6.26 -8.37
CA PHE A 98 -4.68 6.05 -9.78
C PHE A 98 -5.17 7.18 -10.70
N ARG A 99 -5.11 8.45 -10.26
CA ARG A 99 -5.59 9.64 -11.03
C ARG A 99 -4.85 9.96 -12.34
N GLY A 100 -3.91 9.13 -12.77
CA GLY A 100 -3.26 9.28 -14.06
C GLY A 100 -2.35 8.09 -14.31
N ALA A 101 -2.76 7.22 -15.24
CA ALA A 101 -1.98 6.15 -15.86
C ALA A 101 -0.97 5.40 -14.96
N THR A 102 -1.37 4.23 -14.45
CA THR A 102 -0.37 3.24 -14.01
C THR A 102 -0.87 1.85 -14.35
N GLU A 103 -0.05 1.12 -15.11
CA GLU A 103 -0.14 -0.33 -15.23
C GLU A 103 0.03 -0.93 -13.84
N VAL A 104 -0.96 -1.72 -13.40
CA VAL A 104 -0.78 -2.60 -12.25
C VAL A 104 0.13 -3.71 -12.73
N LEU A 105 1.44 -3.50 -12.61
CA LEU A 105 2.42 -4.53 -12.87
C LEU A 105 2.37 -5.53 -11.71
N SER A 106 1.55 -6.57 -11.88
CA SER A 106 1.67 -7.80 -11.10
C SER A 106 2.90 -8.55 -11.63
N SER A 107 3.95 -8.63 -10.81
CA SER A 107 5.08 -9.54 -11.04
C SER A 107 4.74 -10.92 -10.51
#